data_AF-A0A2E9ITH6-F1
#
_entry.id   AF-A0A2E9ITH6-F1
#
_cell.length_a   1.000
_cell.length_b   1.000
_cell.length_c   1.000
_cell.angle_alpha   90.00
_cell.angle_beta   90.00
_cell.angle_gamma   90.00
#
_symmetry.space_group_name_H-M   'P 1'
#
loop_
_entity.id
_entity.type
_entity.pdbx_description
1 polymer ?
#
loop_
_entity_poly.entity_id
_entity_poly.type
_entity_poly.pdbx_seq_one_letter_code
_entity_poly.pdbx_strand_id
1 'polypeptide(L)'
;MKSVYQVSSLAVLLTVSATSANSVESYLDTTFKELEASMPGKFNLDARWRYEAFDLQNGVAANDREGNSLRVRYGYTTPNFSGFTAMVEGETLTRVGGEVNDIHPLDEAGDGTDLNQLWLARHKDIGNR
;
A
#
# COMPACT_ATOMS: atom_id res chain seq x y z
N MET A 1 38.44 9.56 0.67
CA MET A 1 37.49 9.61 -0.47
C MET A 1 36.09 9.44 0.11
N LYS A 2 35.21 10.44 0.01
CA LYS A 2 33.80 10.35 0.49
C LYS A 2 33.00 9.67 -0.62
N SER A 3 32.47 8.48 -0.35
CA SER A 3 31.54 7.81 -1.26
C SER A 3 30.20 8.54 -1.19
N VAL A 4 29.81 9.19 -2.28
CA VAL A 4 28.50 9.84 -2.41
C VAL A 4 27.56 8.79 -2.98
N TYR A 5 26.61 8.34 -2.17
CA TYR A 5 25.55 7.43 -2.63
C TYR A 5 24.49 8.26 -3.36
N GLN A 6 24.39 8.09 -4.68
CA GLN A 6 23.26 8.62 -5.44
C GLN A 6 22.02 7.77 -5.10
N VAL A 7 21.05 8.40 -4.44
CA VAL A 7 19.73 7.80 -4.23
C VAL A 7 18.92 8.04 -5.50
N SER A 8 18.83 7.03 -6.35
CA SER A 8 17.96 7.05 -7.53
C SER A 8 16.52 6.86 -7.07
N SER A 9 15.73 7.93 -7.07
CA SER A 9 14.29 7.86 -6.83
C SER A 9 13.60 7.16 -8.01
N LEU A 10 13.12 5.93 -7.79
CA LEU A 10 12.31 5.19 -8.76
C LEU A 10 10.84 5.52 -8.55
N ALA A 11 10.28 6.38 -9.40
CA ALA A 11 8.85 6.65 -9.43
C ALA A 11 8.13 5.53 -10.18
N VAL A 12 7.34 4.73 -9.46
CA VAL A 12 6.48 3.71 -10.08
C VAL A 12 5.19 4.41 -10.55
N LEU A 13 5.08 4.68 -11.85
CA LEU A 13 3.81 5.06 -12.46
C LEU A 13 2.96 3.80 -12.68
N LEU A 14 1.90 3.62 -11.90
CA LEU A 14 0.88 2.60 -12.16
C LEU A 14 -0.07 3.09 -13.27
N THR A 15 0.23 2.77 -14.52
CA THR A 15 -0.76 2.86 -15.61
C THR A 15 -1.57 1.57 -15.68
N VAL A 16 -2.80 1.58 -15.18
CA VAL A 16 -3.74 0.45 -15.32
C VAL A 16 -4.31 0.47 -16.75
N SER A 17 -3.62 -0.20 -17.66
CA SER A 17 -4.16 -0.57 -18.97
C SER A 17 -4.95 -1.87 -18.80
N ALA A 18 -6.19 -1.92 -19.30
CA ALA A 18 -7.05 -3.10 -19.29
C ALA A 18 -6.43 -4.25 -20.11
N THR A 19 -5.50 -4.97 -19.48
CA THR A 19 -4.89 -6.20 -19.98
C THR A 19 -5.44 -7.35 -19.14
N SER A 20 -5.50 -8.54 -19.72
CA SER A 20 -5.96 -9.74 -19.00
C SER A 20 -5.18 -9.90 -17.70
N ALA A 21 -5.86 -10.27 -16.61
CA ALA A 21 -5.26 -10.36 -15.27
C ALA A 21 -3.91 -11.11 -15.24
N ASN A 22 -3.79 -12.18 -16.04
CA ASN A 22 -2.56 -12.97 -16.19
C ASN A 22 -1.34 -12.17 -16.67
N SER A 23 -1.52 -11.15 -17.52
CA SER A 23 -0.42 -10.33 -18.04
C SER A 23 0.07 -9.30 -17.00
N VAL A 24 -0.84 -8.77 -16.19
CA VAL A 24 -0.50 -7.83 -15.12
C VAL A 24 0.22 -8.54 -13.97
N GLU A 25 -0.30 -9.70 -13.53
CA GLU A 25 0.34 -10.50 -12.48
C GLU A 25 1.76 -10.91 -12.86
N SER A 26 1.95 -11.44 -14.08
CA SER A 26 3.29 -11.83 -14.56
C SER A 26 4.26 -10.65 -14.67
N TYR A 27 3.77 -9.47 -15.07
CA TYR A 27 4.59 -8.25 -15.13
C TYR A 27 5.00 -7.79 -13.73
N LEU A 28 4.05 -7.76 -12.79
CA LEU A 28 4.32 -7.39 -11.40
C LEU A 28 5.29 -8.38 -10.74
N ASP A 29 5.08 -9.69 -10.91
CA ASP A 29 6.00 -10.72 -10.40
C ASP A 29 7.42 -10.54 -10.92
N THR A 30 7.57 -10.25 -12.21
CA THR A 30 8.90 -10.01 -12.82
C THR A 30 9.53 -8.76 -12.24
N THR A 31 8.76 -7.67 -12.17
CA THR A 31 9.21 -6.38 -11.60
C THR A 31 9.63 -6.53 -10.13
N PHE A 32 8.84 -7.23 -9.32
CA PHE A 32 9.17 -7.49 -7.91
C PHE A 32 10.42 -8.35 -7.77
N LYS A 33 10.57 -9.40 -8.60
CA LYS A 33 11.79 -10.23 -8.59
C LYS A 33 13.05 -9.44 -8.95
N GLU A 34 12.98 -8.56 -9.96
CA GLU A 34 14.09 -7.69 -10.32
C GLU A 34 14.42 -6.69 -9.20
N LEU A 35 13.39 -6.13 -8.56
CA LEU A 35 13.55 -5.22 -7.43
C LEU A 35 14.21 -5.92 -6.24
N GLU A 36 13.74 -7.11 -5.86
CA GLU A 36 14.30 -7.93 -4.78
C GLU A 36 15.73 -8.41 -5.08
N ALA A 37 16.09 -8.61 -6.36
CA ALA A 37 17.46 -8.90 -6.75
C ALA A 37 18.40 -7.70 -6.57
N SER A 38 17.89 -6.47 -6.74
CA SER A 38 18.67 -5.24 -6.59
C SER A 38 18.76 -4.74 -5.14
N MET A 39 17.72 -4.97 -4.35
CA MET A 39 17.60 -4.54 -2.96
C MET A 39 17.19 -5.74 -2.09
N PRO A 40 18.12 -6.29 -1.29
CA PRO A 40 17.83 -7.46 -0.48
C PRO A 40 16.79 -7.09 0.57
N GLY A 41 15.67 -7.82 0.59
CA GLY A 41 14.51 -7.56 1.44
C GLY A 41 13.23 -8.03 0.78
N LYS A 42 12.08 -7.70 1.37
CA LYS A 42 10.76 -8.02 0.83
C LYS A 42 9.93 -6.77 0.67
N PHE A 43 9.44 -6.54 -0.54
CA PHE A 43 8.47 -5.48 -0.82
C PHE A 43 7.05 -6.03 -0.69
N ASN A 44 6.11 -5.18 -0.25
CA ASN A 44 4.68 -5.48 -0.20
C ASN A 44 3.92 -4.38 -0.94
N LEU A 45 2.97 -4.77 -1.79
CA LEU A 45 2.03 -3.86 -2.45
C LEU A 45 0.64 -4.50 -2.44
N ASP A 46 -0.31 -3.84 -1.78
CA ASP A 46 -1.73 -4.21 -1.75
C ASP A 46 -2.53 -3.05 -2.33
N ALA A 47 -3.35 -3.32 -3.34
CA ALA A 47 -4.26 -2.33 -3.91
C ALA A 47 -5.70 -2.86 -3.82
N ARG A 48 -6.59 -2.07 -3.21
CA ARG A 48 -7.99 -2.42 -3.03
C ARG A 48 -8.88 -1.32 -3.56
N TRP A 49 -9.60 -1.61 -4.64
CA TRP A 49 -10.75 -0.84 -5.05
C TRP A 49 -12.00 -1.29 -4.29
N ARG A 50 -12.85 -0.36 -3.88
CA ARG A 50 -14.12 -0.67 -3.22
C ARG A 50 -15.20 0.32 -3.65
N TYR A 51 -16.38 -0.21 -3.95
CA TYR A 51 -17.63 0.55 -4.04
C TYR A 51 -18.46 0.27 -2.78
N GLU A 52 -18.96 1.32 -2.14
CA GLU A 52 -19.79 1.25 -0.94
C GLU A 52 -21.03 2.14 -1.12
N ALA A 53 -22.17 1.70 -0.56
CA ALA A 53 -23.41 2.46 -0.49
C ALA A 53 -23.98 2.39 0.93
N PHE A 54 -24.47 3.51 1.44
CA PHE A 54 -24.96 3.72 2.79
C PHE A 54 -26.37 4.30 2.75
N ASP A 55 -27.33 3.51 3.23
CA ASP A 55 -28.69 3.96 3.54
C ASP A 55 -28.67 4.68 4.90
N LEU A 56 -29.01 5.97 4.91
CA LEU A 56 -28.98 6.79 6.13
C LEU A 56 -30.22 6.60 7.02
N GLN A 57 -31.18 5.77 6.60
CA GLN A 57 -32.41 5.43 7.33
C GLN A 57 -33.20 6.67 7.81
N ASN A 58 -33.08 7.78 7.10
CA ASN A 58 -33.78 9.03 7.42
C ASN A 58 -35.09 9.20 6.64
N GLY A 59 -35.50 8.19 5.87
CA GLY A 59 -36.71 8.19 5.04
C GLY A 59 -36.61 9.05 3.78
N VAL A 60 -35.43 9.59 3.46
CA VAL A 60 -35.17 10.44 2.29
C VAL A 60 -34.04 9.81 1.48
N ALA A 61 -34.38 9.00 0.48
CA ALA A 61 -33.42 8.27 -0.35
C ALA A 61 -32.38 9.17 -1.05
N ALA A 62 -32.71 10.44 -1.32
CA ALA A 62 -31.77 11.42 -1.89
C ALA A 62 -30.60 11.77 -0.95
N ASN A 63 -30.68 11.39 0.32
CA ASN A 63 -29.62 11.59 1.30
C ASN A 63 -28.72 10.36 1.46
N ASP A 64 -29.07 9.23 0.85
CA ASP A 64 -28.21 8.05 0.85
C ASP A 64 -26.91 8.37 0.14
N ARG A 65 -25.83 7.70 0.55
CA ARG A 65 -24.48 8.02 0.11
C ARG A 65 -23.87 6.83 -0.57
N GLU A 66 -23.19 7.05 -1.69
CA GLU A 66 -22.46 6.00 -2.39
C GLU A 66 -21.13 6.55 -2.89
N GLY A 67 -20.13 5.69 -3.00
CA GLY A 67 -18.82 6.13 -3.47
C GLY A 67 -17.85 5.01 -3.75
N ASN A 68 -16.79 5.37 -4.46
CA ASN A 68 -15.68 4.47 -4.76
C ASN A 68 -14.42 4.92 -4.02
N SER A 69 -13.72 4.00 -3.41
CA SER A 69 -12.41 4.24 -2.79
C SER A 69 -11.35 3.32 -3.37
N LEU A 70 -10.14 3.84 -3.48
CA LEU A 70 -8.93 3.10 -3.79
C LEU A 70 -7.98 3.20 -2.61
N ARG A 71 -7.58 2.06 -2.07
CA ARG A 71 -6.55 1.96 -1.04
C ARG A 71 -5.31 1.31 -1.63
N VAL A 72 -4.14 1.88 -1.39
CA VAL A 72 -2.85 1.29 -1.75
C VAL A 72 -1.97 1.24 -0.51
N ARG A 73 -1.54 0.05 -0.09
CA ARG A 73 -0.52 -0.14 0.94
C ARG A 73 0.79 -0.55 0.29
N TYR A 74 1.87 0.09 0.68
CA TYR A 74 3.20 -0.18 0.18
C TYR A 74 4.19 -0.25 1.33
N GLY A 75 4.95 -1.34 1.37
CA GLY A 75 5.83 -1.63 2.49
C GLY A 75 7.13 -2.28 2.08
N TYR A 76 8.11 -2.16 2.97
CA TYR A 76 9.40 -2.80 2.82
C TYR A 76 9.82 -3.40 4.16
N THR A 77 10.21 -4.67 4.12
CA THR A 77 10.80 -5.38 5.24
C THR A 77 12.24 -5.74 4.92
N THR A 78 13.17 -5.34 5.78
CA THR A 78 14.58 -5.66 5.60
C THR A 78 14.80 -7.17 5.74
N PRO A 79 15.86 -7.74 5.15
CA PRO A 79 16.31 -9.06 5.51
C PRO A 79 16.87 -9.03 6.94
N ASN A 80 17.22 -10.19 7.46
CA ASN A 80 17.88 -10.29 8.76
C ASN A 80 19.33 -9.78 8.64
N PHE A 81 19.64 -8.71 9.35
CA PHE A 81 20.99 -8.18 9.50
C PHE A 81 21.45 -8.38 10.94
N SER A 82 22.34 -9.36 11.17
CA SER A 82 22.93 -9.64 12.48
C SER A 82 21.89 -9.82 13.60
N GLY A 83 20.78 -10.48 13.28
CA GLY A 83 19.67 -10.71 14.20
C GLY A 83 18.64 -9.59 14.21
N PHE A 84 18.72 -8.57 13.36
CA PHE A 84 17.72 -7.49 13.29
C PHE A 84 16.92 -7.51 12.00
N THR A 85 15.63 -7.21 12.10
CA THR A 85 14.72 -7.00 10.98
C THR A 85 13.88 -5.76 11.25
N ALA A 86 13.75 -4.86 10.29
CA ALA A 86 12.88 -3.71 10.38
C ALA A 86 11.83 -3.73 9.27
N MET A 87 10.71 -3.06 9.50
CA MET A 87 9.65 -2.89 8.52
C MET A 87 9.06 -1.51 8.61
N VAL A 88 8.74 -0.95 7.45
CA VAL A 88 7.96 0.27 7.31
C VAL A 88 6.90 0.04 6.25
N GLU A 89 5.70 0.55 6.47
CA GLU A 89 4.61 0.50 5.51
C GLU A 89 3.78 1.77 5.57
N GLY A 90 3.57 2.36 4.41
CA GLY A 90 2.62 3.44 4.19
C GLY A 90 1.31 2.90 3.63
N GLU A 91 0.22 3.57 3.96
CA GLU A 91 -1.09 3.38 3.34
C GLU A 91 -1.53 4.69 2.72
N THR A 92 -2.06 4.64 1.51
CA THR A 92 -2.78 5.75 0.89
C THR A 92 -4.19 5.29 0.62
N LEU A 93 -5.17 5.98 1.17
CA LEU A 93 -6.57 5.78 0.87
C LEU A 93 -7.06 7.03 0.14
N THR A 94 -7.71 6.85 -0.99
CA THR A 94 -8.26 7.97 -1.76
C THR A 94 -9.63 7.64 -2.30
N ARG A 95 -10.44 8.69 -2.44
CA ARG A 95 -11.76 8.62 -3.04
C ARG A 95 -11.63 8.79 -4.55
N VAL A 96 -12.38 7.98 -5.31
CA VAL A 96 -12.31 8.00 -6.78
C VAL A 96 -13.65 8.45 -7.34
N GLY A 97 -13.73 9.75 -7.63
CA GLY A 97 -14.99 10.41 -8.00
C GLY A 97 -15.90 10.64 -6.80
N GLY A 98 -16.99 11.39 -7.03
CA GLY A 98 -17.99 11.73 -6.02
C GLY A 98 -17.80 13.10 -5.37
N GLU A 99 -18.83 13.53 -4.65
CA GLU A 99 -18.84 14.76 -3.84
C GLU A 99 -18.11 14.52 -2.51
N VAL A 100 -17.66 15.58 -1.82
CA VAL A 100 -16.95 15.45 -0.53
C VAL A 100 -17.71 14.68 0.56
N ASN A 101 -19.00 14.43 0.36
CA ASN A 101 -19.89 13.70 1.27
C ASN A 101 -20.09 12.21 0.93
N ASP A 102 -19.54 11.72 -0.20
CA ASP A 102 -19.91 10.41 -0.78
C ASP A 102 -19.29 9.19 -0.10
N ILE A 103 -18.26 9.38 0.73
CA ILE A 103 -17.57 8.26 1.38
C ILE A 103 -17.44 8.58 2.85
N HIS A 104 -18.22 7.85 3.66
CA HIS A 104 -18.36 7.99 5.11
C HIS A 104 -18.75 9.40 5.63
N PRO A 105 -19.89 9.56 6.33
CA PRO A 105 -20.24 10.83 6.98
C PRO A 105 -19.32 11.28 8.12
N LEU A 106 -18.31 10.49 8.49
CA LEU A 106 -17.53 10.68 9.72
C LEU A 106 -16.04 10.91 9.52
N ASP A 107 -15.51 10.88 8.30
CA ASP A 107 -14.08 11.13 8.10
C ASP A 107 -13.70 11.58 6.67
N GLU A 108 -13.63 12.90 6.50
CA GLU A 108 -12.53 13.50 5.72
C GLU A 108 -11.14 13.02 6.21
N ALA A 109 -11.06 12.34 7.36
CA ALA A 109 -9.85 11.83 8.00
C ALA A 109 -9.29 10.53 7.38
N GLY A 110 -9.93 9.94 6.36
CA GLY A 110 -9.42 8.76 5.67
C GLY A 110 -8.73 9.03 4.33
N ASP A 111 -8.85 10.23 3.75
CA ASP A 111 -8.27 10.56 2.44
C ASP A 111 -6.85 11.11 2.63
N GLY A 112 -5.85 10.40 2.12
CA GLY A 112 -4.46 10.80 2.27
C GLY A 112 -3.51 9.62 2.46
N THR A 113 -2.29 9.96 2.85
CA THR A 113 -1.19 9.00 3.06
C THR A 113 -0.77 9.01 4.51
N ASP A 114 -0.82 7.84 5.14
CA ASP A 114 -0.44 7.64 6.54
C ASP A 114 0.60 6.53 6.72
N LEU A 115 1.33 6.59 7.83
CA LEU A 115 2.16 5.48 8.27
C LEU A 115 1.25 4.39 8.85
N ASN A 116 1.21 3.23 8.21
CA ASN A 116 0.39 2.11 8.67
C ASN A 116 1.13 1.22 9.67
N GLN A 117 2.38 0.87 9.37
CA GLN A 117 3.19 0.03 10.26
C GLN A 117 4.65 0.47 10.28
N LEU A 118 5.25 0.44 11.47
CA LEU A 118 6.67 0.62 11.67
C LEU A 118 7.10 -0.23 12.86
N TRP A 119 8.04 -1.15 12.64
CA TRP A 119 8.58 -1.97 13.72
C TRP A 119 10.04 -2.38 13.49
N LEU A 120 10.69 -2.73 14.59
CA LEU A 120 12.03 -3.30 14.64
C LEU A 120 11.98 -4.56 15.51
N ALA A 121 12.40 -5.69 14.95
CA ALA A 121 12.48 -6.97 15.62
C ALA A 121 13.94 -7.40 15.78
N ARG A 122 14.23 -8.05 16.92
CA ARG A 122 15.48 -8.74 17.17
C ARG A 122 15.22 -10.24 17.29
N HIS A 123 15.81 -11.01 16.40
CA HIS A 123 15.86 -12.46 16.45
C HIS A 123 16.94 -12.88 17.45
N LYS A 124 16.57 -13.75 18.37
CA LYS A 124 17.51 -14.40 19.29
C LYS A 124 17.61 -15.86 18.87
N ASP A 125 18.82 -16.31 18.56
CA ASP A 125 19.09 -17.74 18.38
C ASP A 125 18.84 -18.44 19.72
N ILE A 126 17.71 -19.13 19.83
CA ILE A 126 17.46 -20.06 20.92
C ILE A 126 18.18 -21.34 20.52
N GLY A 127 19.46 -21.45 20.89
CA GLY A 127 20.23 -22.67 20.67
C GLY A 127 19.47 -23.88 21.18
N ASN A 128 19.39 -24.94 20.36
CA ASN A 128 18.82 -26.23 20.73
C ASN A 128 19.46 -26.70 22.04
N ARG A 129 18.63 -26.85 23.09
CA ARG A 129 18.98 -27.58 24.30
C ARG A 129 18.71 -29.06 24.10
#